data_AF-A0A7V0ZA73-F1
#
_entry.id   AF-A0A7V0ZA73-F1
#
_cell.length_a   1.000
_cell.length_b   1.000
_cell.length_c   1.000
_cell.angle_alpha   90.00
_cell.angle_beta   90.00
_cell.angle_gamma   90.00
#
_symmetry.space_group_name_H-M   'P 1'
#
loop_
_entity.id
_entity.type
_entity.pdbx_description
1 polymer ?
#
loop_
_entity_poly.entity_id
_entity_poly.type
_entity_poly.pdbx_seq_one_letter_code
_entity_poly.pdbx_strand_id
1 'polypeptide(L)'
;MIDIKLIREDPDVYRQAAKVKGFDVDIDELLTVDKQLLDARRKLQAVKTAQNTAGKEIAKLQGPDKQPAVAKMGELKDQAKKHHEKIEQLEPRFQKLMLCVPQIPAPEVPLGEDETDNVEIRRVGEVRTFDFEIKDHVELGELLDIIDIPRGVKLAGTRNFILKGAGAMLHQAVLRLALDRMIEKGFELLTLPVLVNEKAMEGTGFFPIGRDEAYLCERDGQALVGTAEVPLTAYHGDEILETANLPKKYVAMSTCFRREAGSAGKDTHGLYR
;
A
#
# COMPACT_ATOMS: atom_id res chain seq x y z
N MET A 1 8.38 -0.63 4.35
CA MET A 1 8.37 -1.90 5.11
C MET A 1 9.28 -1.76 6.33
N ILE A 2 8.92 -2.36 7.46
CA ILE A 2 9.74 -2.37 8.68
C ILE A 2 10.98 -3.26 8.49
N ASP A 3 12.11 -2.88 9.09
CA ASP A 3 13.28 -3.77 9.12
C ASP A 3 12.97 -5.01 9.98
N ILE A 4 13.03 -6.20 9.37
CA ILE A 4 12.81 -7.49 10.04
C ILE A 4 13.69 -7.67 11.28
N LYS A 5 14.87 -7.03 11.35
CA LYS A 5 15.72 -7.08 12.55
C LYS A 5 15.02 -6.51 13.78
N LEU A 6 14.32 -5.39 13.64
CA LEU A 6 13.58 -4.77 14.74
C LEU A 6 12.47 -5.71 15.24
N ILE A 7 11.79 -6.40 14.33
CA ILE A 7 10.76 -7.38 14.67
C ILE A 7 11.36 -8.59 15.41
N ARG A 8 12.55 -9.05 15.02
CA ARG A 8 13.24 -10.14 15.73
C ARG A 8 13.73 -9.73 17.12
N GLU A 9 14.15 -8.48 17.29
CA GLU A 9 14.67 -7.95 18.54
C GLU A 9 13.55 -7.72 19.57
N ASP A 10 12.42 -7.17 19.14
CA ASP A 10 11.27 -6.90 20.02
C ASP A 10 9.92 -7.22 19.33
N PRO A 11 9.57 -8.51 19.21
CA PRO A 11 8.35 -8.92 18.54
C PRO A 11 7.07 -8.52 19.31
N ASP A 12 7.16 -8.35 20.62
CA ASP A 12 5.99 -8.01 21.45
C ASP A 12 5.44 -6.63 21.13
N VAL A 13 6.31 -5.66 20.84
CA VAL A 13 5.89 -4.32 20.43
C VAL A 13 5.12 -4.37 19.10
N TYR A 14 5.51 -5.22 18.16
CA TYR A 14 4.78 -5.38 16.89
C TYR A 14 3.48 -6.17 17.03
N ARG A 15 3.42 -7.17 17.92
CA ARG A 15 2.15 -7.83 18.28
C ARG A 15 1.17 -6.82 18.86
N GLN A 16 1.65 -5.97 19.78
CA GLN A 16 0.82 -4.94 20.38
C GLN A 16 0.39 -3.90 19.34
N ALA A 17 1.29 -3.45 18.46
CA ALA A 17 0.98 -2.52 17.38
C ALA A 17 -0.11 -3.06 16.44
N ALA A 18 0.00 -4.33 16.03
CA ALA A 18 -1.01 -5.00 15.23
C ALA A 18 -2.37 -5.02 15.94
N LYS A 19 -2.39 -5.38 17.22
CA LYS A 19 -3.60 -5.41 18.03
C LYS A 19 -4.26 -4.03 18.16
N VAL A 20 -3.51 -2.99 18.55
CA VAL A 20 -4.11 -1.66 18.78
C VAL A 20 -4.54 -0.97 17.48
N LYS A 21 -3.96 -1.34 16.33
CA LYS A 21 -4.38 -0.82 15.03
C LYS A 21 -5.42 -1.69 14.33
N GLY A 22 -5.81 -2.83 14.91
CA GLY A 22 -6.75 -3.77 14.29
C GLY A 22 -6.21 -4.47 13.04
N PHE A 23 -4.89 -4.63 12.91
CA PHE A 23 -4.29 -5.32 11.77
C PHE A 23 -4.25 -6.83 12.04
N ASP A 24 -4.83 -7.60 11.12
CA ASP A 24 -4.76 -9.06 11.13
C ASP A 24 -3.42 -9.54 10.55
N VAL A 25 -2.41 -9.66 11.41
CA VAL A 25 -1.08 -10.18 11.05
C VAL A 25 -0.51 -11.05 12.17
N ASP A 26 -0.10 -12.27 11.80
CA ASP A 26 0.55 -13.21 12.72
C ASP A 26 2.07 -13.01 12.72
N ILE A 27 2.56 -12.33 13.77
CA ILE A 27 3.99 -12.06 13.97
C ILE A 27 4.76 -13.37 14.27
N ASP A 28 4.15 -14.36 14.91
CA ASP A 28 4.79 -15.63 15.24
C ASP A 28 4.96 -16.51 13.99
N GLU A 29 3.95 -16.51 13.11
CA GLU A 29 4.06 -17.11 11.79
C GLU A 29 5.17 -16.44 10.98
N LEU A 30 5.20 -15.10 10.95
CA LEU A 30 6.23 -14.33 10.25
C LEU A 30 7.64 -14.73 10.70
N LEU A 31 7.89 -14.77 12.02
CA LEU A 31 9.18 -15.17 12.58
C LEU A 31 9.52 -16.65 12.28
N THR A 32 8.51 -17.52 12.26
CA THR A 32 8.68 -18.92 11.89
C THR A 32 9.11 -19.06 10.43
N VAL A 33 8.42 -18.38 9.51
CA VAL A 33 8.74 -18.36 8.08
C VAL A 33 10.13 -17.76 7.85
N ASP A 34 10.44 -16.64 8.52
CA ASP A 34 11.74 -15.99 8.48
C ASP A 34 12.88 -16.94 8.89
N LYS A 35 12.73 -17.62 10.03
CA LYS A 35 13.72 -18.61 10.51
C LYS A 35 13.93 -19.75 9.51
N GLN A 36 12.86 -20.26 8.92
CA GLN A 36 12.93 -21.32 7.92
C GLN A 36 13.63 -20.84 6.64
N LEU A 37 13.37 -19.60 6.23
CA LEU A 37 13.98 -18.97 5.05
C LEU A 37 15.48 -18.75 5.25
N LEU A 38 15.89 -18.22 6.42
CA LEU A 38 17.30 -18.06 6.78
C LEU A 38 18.04 -19.40 6.82
N ASP A 39 17.45 -20.44 7.41
CA ASP A 39 18.06 -21.77 7.46
C ASP A 39 18.20 -22.39 6.06
N ALA A 40 17.16 -22.27 5.22
CA ALA A 40 17.21 -22.76 3.84
C ALA A 40 18.28 -22.04 3.01
N ARG A 41 18.39 -20.70 3.14
CA ARG A 41 19.43 -19.90 2.48
C ARG A 41 20.83 -20.30 2.95
N ARG A 42 21.03 -20.47 4.26
CA ARG A 42 22.31 -20.92 4.84
C ARG A 42 22.70 -22.30 4.32
N LYS A 43 21.77 -23.26 4.30
CA LYS A 43 22.00 -24.62 3.80
C LYS A 43 22.29 -24.63 2.31
N LEU A 44 21.55 -23.86 1.51
CA LEU A 44 21.82 -23.70 0.08
C LEU A 44 23.24 -23.16 -0.16
N GLN A 45 23.66 -22.15 0.59
CA GLN A 45 25.01 -21.59 0.47
C GLN A 45 26.10 -22.61 0.85
N ALA A 46 25.88 -23.40 1.90
CA ALA A 46 26.79 -24.48 2.30
C ALA A 46 26.90 -25.56 1.21
N VAL A 47 25.76 -25.97 0.63
CA VAL A 47 25.72 -26.95 -0.47
C VAL A 47 26.41 -26.42 -1.71
N LYS A 48 26.18 -25.15 -2.11
CA LYS A 48 26.90 -24.53 -3.23
C LYS A 48 28.42 -24.49 -3.01
N THR A 49 28.85 -24.20 -1.78
CA THR A 49 30.28 -24.23 -1.41
C THR A 49 30.84 -25.65 -1.52
N ALA A 50 30.10 -26.66 -1.06
CA ALA A 50 30.48 -28.07 -1.20
C ALA A 50 30.54 -28.52 -2.66
N GLN A 51 29.58 -28.10 -3.51
CA GLN A 51 29.58 -28.37 -4.95
C GLN A 51 30.83 -27.78 -5.63
N ASN A 52 31.17 -26.52 -5.33
CA ASN A 52 32.36 -25.88 -5.90
C ASN A 52 33.65 -26.59 -5.50
N THR A 53 33.71 -27.08 -4.25
CA THR A 53 34.88 -27.83 -3.74
C THR A 53 34.97 -29.21 -4.41
N ALA A 54 33.87 -29.96 -4.40
CA ALA A 54 33.79 -31.28 -5.04
C ALA A 54 34.06 -31.21 -6.55
N GLY A 55 33.62 -30.15 -7.23
CA GLY A 55 33.88 -29.95 -8.66
C GLY A 55 35.37 -29.79 -8.97
N LYS A 56 36.11 -29.06 -8.12
CA LYS A 56 37.57 -28.92 -8.22
C LYS A 56 38.31 -30.24 -7.93
N GLU A 57 37.81 -31.04 -7.01
CA GLU A 57 38.38 -32.36 -6.68
C GLU A 57 38.14 -33.38 -7.78
N ILE A 58 36.92 -33.45 -8.32
CA ILE A 58 36.56 -34.34 -9.45
C ILE A 58 37.40 -34.06 -10.69
N ALA A 59 37.74 -32.79 -10.95
CA ALA A 59 38.60 -32.42 -12.07
C ALA A 59 40.04 -32.97 -11.95
N LYS A 60 40.48 -33.32 -10.73
CA LYS A 60 41.82 -33.88 -10.45
C LYS A 60 41.84 -35.41 -10.40
N LEU A 61 40.68 -36.06 -10.30
CA LEU A 61 40.56 -37.51 -10.18
C LEU A 61 40.47 -38.18 -11.56
N GLN A 62 41.14 -39.33 -11.71
CA GLN A 62 41.06 -40.21 -12.88
C GLN A 62 40.75 -41.65 -12.48
N GLY A 63 40.17 -42.43 -13.39
CA GLY A 63 39.91 -43.85 -13.16
C GLY A 63 38.75 -44.12 -12.17
N PRO A 64 38.76 -45.25 -11.46
CA PRO A 64 37.62 -45.75 -10.67
C PRO A 64 37.20 -44.83 -9.50
N ASP A 65 38.10 -44.00 -8.97
CA ASP A 65 37.80 -43.05 -7.88
C ASP A 65 36.89 -41.88 -8.30
N LYS A 66 36.67 -41.70 -9.60
CA LYS A 66 35.81 -40.65 -10.14
C LYS A 66 34.32 -40.96 -9.97
N GLN A 67 33.93 -42.24 -9.99
CA GLN A 67 32.52 -42.65 -9.86
C GLN A 67 31.88 -42.23 -8.53
N PRO A 68 32.48 -42.51 -7.34
CA PRO A 68 31.90 -42.07 -6.07
C PRO A 68 31.86 -40.54 -5.92
N ALA A 69 32.86 -39.84 -6.46
CA ALA A 69 32.89 -38.37 -6.42
C ALA A 69 31.76 -37.75 -7.29
N VAL A 70 31.45 -38.36 -8.44
CA VAL A 70 30.32 -37.96 -9.29
C VAL A 70 28.98 -38.25 -8.62
N ALA A 71 28.83 -39.38 -7.92
CA ALA A 71 27.62 -39.70 -7.17
C ALA A 71 27.35 -38.68 -6.05
N LYS A 72 28.37 -38.32 -5.27
CA LYS A 72 28.30 -37.27 -4.24
C LYS A 72 27.93 -35.90 -4.81
N MET A 73 28.39 -35.57 -6.03
CA MET A 73 27.97 -34.35 -6.73
C MET A 73 26.47 -34.38 -7.09
N GLY A 74 25.95 -35.54 -7.50
CA GLY A 74 24.53 -35.75 -7.74
C GLY A 74 23.69 -35.47 -6.49
N GLU A 75 24.08 -36.03 -5.35
CA GLU A 75 23.40 -35.79 -4.06
C GLU A 75 23.39 -34.30 -3.67
N LEU A 76 24.52 -33.60 -3.85
CA LEU A 76 24.60 -32.16 -3.59
C LEU A 76 23.70 -31.35 -4.53
N LYS A 77 23.55 -31.76 -5.80
CA LYS A 77 22.63 -31.13 -6.74
C LYS A 77 21.18 -31.29 -6.31
N ASP A 78 20.80 -32.47 -5.82
CA ASP A 78 19.45 -32.72 -5.31
C ASP A 78 19.18 -31.94 -4.02
N GLN A 79 20.16 -31.84 -3.11
CA GLN A 79 20.05 -31.00 -1.92
C GLN A 79 19.91 -29.51 -2.26
N ALA A 80 20.69 -29.01 -3.22
CA ALA A 80 20.59 -27.64 -3.69
C ALA A 80 19.20 -27.35 -4.27
N LYS A 81 18.67 -28.25 -5.09
CA LYS A 81 17.32 -28.16 -5.66
C LYS A 81 16.26 -28.10 -4.55
N LYS A 82 16.30 -29.02 -3.58
CA LYS A 82 15.36 -29.02 -2.44
C LYS A 82 15.37 -27.72 -1.64
N HIS A 83 16.56 -27.17 -1.37
CA HIS A 83 16.65 -25.89 -0.64
C HIS A 83 16.21 -24.70 -1.48
N HIS A 84 16.43 -24.73 -2.79
CA HIS A 84 15.96 -23.71 -3.71
C HIS A 84 14.43 -23.68 -3.78
N GLU A 85 13.79 -24.83 -4.02
CA GLU A 85 12.32 -24.97 -4.04
C GLU A 85 11.71 -24.52 -2.71
N LYS A 86 12.35 -24.85 -1.58
CA LYS A 86 11.90 -24.38 -0.26
C LYS A 86 11.96 -22.85 -0.14
N ILE A 87 12.98 -22.20 -0.69
CA ILE A 87 13.07 -20.73 -0.70
C ILE A 87 11.98 -20.14 -1.59
N GLU A 88 11.77 -20.68 -2.80
CA GLU A 88 10.73 -20.22 -3.72
C GLU A 88 9.32 -20.32 -3.13
N GLN A 89 9.07 -21.30 -2.26
CA GLN A 89 7.81 -21.44 -1.54
C GLN A 89 7.67 -20.48 -0.35
N LEU A 90 8.76 -20.23 0.38
CA LEU A 90 8.74 -19.42 1.60
C LEU A 90 8.82 -17.91 1.32
N GLU A 91 9.53 -17.49 0.27
CA GLU A 91 9.74 -16.07 -0.04
C GLU A 91 8.43 -15.32 -0.25
N PRO A 92 7.47 -15.78 -1.07
CA PRO A 92 6.22 -15.03 -1.30
C PRO A 92 5.39 -14.93 -0.02
N ARG A 93 5.38 -15.98 0.81
CA ARG A 93 4.69 -15.99 2.10
C ARG A 93 5.34 -14.99 3.07
N PHE A 94 6.67 -14.97 3.15
CA PHE A 94 7.42 -14.02 3.96
C PHE A 94 7.11 -12.57 3.53
N GLN A 95 7.18 -12.28 2.23
CA GLN A 95 6.91 -10.93 1.71
C GLN A 95 5.47 -10.49 2.01
N LYS A 96 4.49 -11.38 1.81
CA LYS A 96 3.08 -11.09 2.11
C LYS A 96 2.89 -10.73 3.59
N LEU A 97 3.45 -11.54 4.50
CA LEU A 97 3.36 -11.26 5.94
C LEU A 97 4.05 -9.95 6.31
N MET A 98 5.24 -9.70 5.76
CA MET A 98 6.00 -8.46 6.01
C MET A 98 5.27 -7.21 5.54
N LEU A 99 4.54 -7.26 4.42
CA LEU A 99 3.74 -6.15 3.92
C LEU A 99 2.53 -5.84 4.82
N CYS A 100 2.06 -6.81 5.59
CA CYS A 100 0.93 -6.63 6.51
C CYS A 100 1.33 -6.11 7.90
N VAL A 101 2.63 -6.05 8.25
CA VAL A 101 3.05 -5.57 9.56
C VAL A 101 2.87 -4.05 9.64
N PRO A 102 2.02 -3.53 10.55
CA PRO A 102 1.81 -2.10 10.67
C PRO A 102 2.98 -1.41 11.37
N GLN A 103 3.15 -0.12 11.08
CA GLN A 103 4.02 0.75 11.88
C GLN A 103 3.52 0.83 13.34
N ILE A 104 4.44 0.95 14.28
CA ILE A 104 4.11 1.19 15.69
C ILE A 104 3.47 2.59 15.79
N PRO A 105 2.31 2.76 16.45
CA PRO A 105 1.75 4.09 16.71
C PRO A 105 2.74 4.95 17.48
N ALA A 106 2.79 6.26 17.18
CA ALA A 106 3.63 7.16 17.95
C ALA A 106 3.11 7.26 19.41
N PRO A 107 3.99 7.46 20.42
CA PRO A 107 3.60 7.44 21.83
C PRO A 107 2.51 8.45 22.22
N GLU A 108 2.41 9.55 21.49
CA GLU A 108 1.43 10.62 21.69
C GLU A 108 0.05 10.33 21.07
N VAL A 109 -0.07 9.27 20.25
CA VAL A 109 -1.34 8.92 19.61
C VAL A 109 -2.24 8.21 20.64
N PRO A 110 -3.45 8.74 20.93
CA PRO A 110 -4.37 8.07 21.84
C PRO A 110 -4.77 6.71 21.26
N LEU A 111 -4.85 5.70 22.13
CA LEU A 111 -5.39 4.40 21.76
C LEU A 111 -6.93 4.49 21.73
N GLY A 112 -7.54 3.90 20.72
CA GLY A 112 -8.98 3.83 20.55
C GLY A 112 -9.36 2.62 19.70
N GLU A 113 -10.59 2.14 19.87
CA GLU A 113 -11.14 1.02 19.09
C GLU A 113 -11.67 1.48 17.73
N ASP A 114 -12.33 2.64 17.69
CA ASP A 114 -12.97 3.19 16.50
C ASP A 114 -12.97 4.73 16.47
N GLU A 115 -13.71 5.34 15.54
CA GLU A 115 -13.79 6.78 15.39
C GLU A 115 -14.35 7.54 16.59
N THR A 116 -15.05 6.87 17.53
CA THR A 116 -15.68 7.49 18.70
C THR A 116 -14.69 7.82 19.81
N ASP A 117 -13.52 7.16 19.82
CA ASP A 117 -12.43 7.42 20.75
C ASP A 117 -11.49 8.55 20.30
N ASN A 118 -11.76 9.16 19.14
CA ASN A 118 -10.97 10.28 18.63
C ASN A 118 -11.08 11.50 19.55
N VAL A 119 -9.92 12.13 19.82
CA VAL A 119 -9.84 13.33 20.66
C VAL A 119 -9.83 14.60 19.80
N GLU A 120 -10.80 15.49 20.00
CA GLU A 120 -10.83 16.80 19.34
C GLU A 120 -9.71 17.71 19.90
N ILE A 121 -8.72 18.04 19.05
CA ILE A 121 -7.59 18.89 19.45
C ILE A 121 -7.94 20.39 19.36
N ARG A 122 -8.75 20.79 18.38
CA ARG A 122 -9.06 22.20 18.13
C ARG A 122 -10.34 22.36 17.30
N ARG A 123 -11.16 23.34 17.68
CA ARG A 123 -12.28 23.85 16.90
C ARG A 123 -12.03 25.30 16.50
N VAL A 124 -12.36 25.68 15.27
CA VAL A 124 -12.17 27.04 14.75
C VAL A 124 -13.43 27.51 14.04
N GLY A 125 -13.84 28.75 14.34
CA GLY A 125 -15.08 29.32 13.82
C GLY A 125 -16.30 28.93 14.65
N GLU A 126 -17.45 29.44 14.22
CA GLU A 126 -18.75 29.17 14.85
C GLU A 126 -19.68 28.54 13.82
N VAL A 127 -20.44 27.53 14.24
CA VAL A 127 -21.46 26.91 13.37
C VAL A 127 -22.56 27.94 13.16
N ARG A 128 -22.80 28.31 11.90
CA ARG A 128 -23.81 29.31 11.54
C ARG A 128 -25.19 28.87 12.02
N THR A 129 -25.89 29.78 12.68
CA THR A 129 -27.32 29.65 12.97
C THR A 129 -28.13 30.23 11.81
N PHE A 130 -29.26 29.59 11.52
CA PHE A 130 -30.18 30.00 10.47
C PHE A 130 -31.55 30.27 11.10
N ASP A 131 -32.23 31.29 10.59
CA ASP A 131 -33.60 31.67 10.95
C ASP A 131 -34.65 31.04 10.01
N PHE A 132 -34.23 30.05 9.21
CA PHE A 132 -35.05 29.29 8.28
C PHE A 132 -34.67 27.80 8.32
N GLU A 133 -35.56 26.96 7.78
CA GLU A 133 -35.30 25.52 7.63
C GLU A 133 -34.17 25.28 6.61
N ILE A 134 -33.06 24.71 7.09
CA ILE A 134 -31.88 24.47 6.25
C ILE A 134 -32.17 23.37 5.23
N LYS A 135 -31.64 23.56 4.02
CA LYS A 135 -31.61 22.56 2.96
C LYS A 135 -30.24 21.92 2.90
N ASP A 136 -30.21 20.62 2.63
CA ASP A 136 -28.94 19.93 2.41
C ASP A 136 -28.34 20.29 1.04
N HIS A 137 -27.11 19.80 0.78
CA HIS A 137 -26.40 20.12 -0.45
C HIS A 137 -27.02 19.46 -1.70
N VAL A 138 -27.77 18.36 -1.56
CA VAL A 138 -28.47 17.71 -2.66
C VAL A 138 -29.71 18.52 -3.03
N GLU A 139 -30.54 18.87 -2.06
CA GLU A 139 -31.72 19.70 -2.26
C GLU A 139 -31.34 21.03 -2.92
N LEU A 140 -30.31 21.71 -2.41
CA LEU A 140 -29.80 22.95 -3.01
C LEU A 140 -29.27 22.71 -4.43
N GLY A 141 -28.57 21.59 -4.64
CA GLY A 141 -28.03 21.18 -5.92
C GLY A 141 -29.09 20.97 -6.99
N GLU A 142 -30.19 20.32 -6.63
CA GLU A 142 -31.33 20.06 -7.50
C GLU A 142 -32.13 21.33 -7.78
N LEU A 143 -32.40 22.15 -6.75
CA LEU A 143 -33.13 23.42 -6.90
C LEU A 143 -32.41 24.40 -7.85
N LEU A 144 -31.07 24.39 -7.83
CA LEU A 144 -30.24 25.24 -8.69
C LEU A 144 -29.91 24.60 -10.04
N ASP A 145 -30.35 23.36 -10.28
CA ASP A 145 -30.00 22.56 -11.46
C ASP A 145 -28.48 22.39 -11.67
N ILE A 146 -27.71 22.24 -10.58
CA ILE A 146 -26.25 22.12 -10.62
C ILE A 146 -25.72 20.73 -10.24
N ILE A 147 -26.55 19.88 -9.62
CA ILE A 147 -26.26 18.47 -9.30
C ILE A 147 -27.35 17.59 -9.92
N ASP A 148 -26.94 16.54 -10.62
CA ASP A 148 -27.84 15.57 -11.25
C ASP A 148 -27.40 14.14 -10.91
N ILE A 149 -27.93 13.64 -9.79
CA ILE A 149 -27.69 12.28 -9.32
C ILE A 149 -28.40 11.24 -10.19
N PRO A 150 -29.69 11.39 -10.57
CA PRO A 150 -30.38 10.37 -11.39
C PRO A 150 -29.67 10.08 -12.71
N ARG A 151 -29.15 11.10 -13.40
CA ARG A 151 -28.36 10.88 -14.63
C ARG A 151 -26.99 10.30 -14.34
N GLY A 152 -26.34 10.64 -13.23
CA GLY A 152 -25.10 9.99 -12.79
C GLY A 152 -25.29 8.49 -12.55
N VAL A 153 -26.34 8.13 -11.80
CA VAL A 153 -26.70 6.73 -11.53
C VAL A 153 -27.03 5.98 -12.81
N LYS A 154 -27.77 6.60 -13.73
CA LYS A 154 -28.06 6.01 -15.04
C LYS A 154 -26.80 5.67 -15.84
N LEU A 155 -25.73 6.47 -15.71
CA LEU A 155 -24.49 6.29 -16.48
C LEU A 155 -23.54 5.27 -15.84
N ALA A 156 -23.36 5.31 -14.52
CA ALA A 156 -22.28 4.60 -13.83
C ALA A 156 -22.71 3.83 -12.58
N GLY A 157 -24.01 3.78 -12.28
CA GLY A 157 -24.55 3.14 -11.08
C GLY A 157 -24.55 4.05 -9.85
N THR A 158 -24.96 3.51 -8.71
CA THR A 158 -25.00 4.24 -7.42
C THR A 158 -23.68 4.94 -7.10
N ARG A 159 -23.72 6.03 -6.31
CA ARG A 159 -22.56 6.88 -5.93
C ARG A 159 -21.92 7.67 -7.07
N ASN A 160 -22.66 7.85 -8.16
CA ASN A 160 -22.24 8.69 -9.26
C ASN A 160 -23.23 9.83 -9.45
N PHE A 161 -22.71 10.99 -9.80
CA PHE A 161 -23.47 12.23 -10.00
C PHE A 161 -22.87 13.03 -11.16
N ILE A 162 -23.64 13.97 -11.69
CA ILE A 162 -23.16 14.93 -12.69
C ILE A 162 -23.24 16.33 -12.08
N LEU A 163 -22.16 17.10 -12.19
CA LEU A 163 -22.19 18.54 -11.93
C LEU A 163 -22.50 19.30 -13.22
N LYS A 164 -23.34 20.32 -13.12
CA LYS A 164 -23.79 21.14 -14.26
C LYS A 164 -23.52 22.62 -14.02
N GLY A 165 -23.30 23.35 -15.12
CA GLY A 165 -23.22 24.81 -15.13
C GLY A 165 -22.40 25.38 -13.98
N ALA A 166 -23.05 26.17 -13.11
CA ALA A 166 -22.41 26.81 -11.97
C ALA A 166 -21.80 25.82 -10.96
N GLY A 167 -22.38 24.63 -10.74
CA GLY A 167 -21.79 23.62 -9.86
C GLY A 167 -20.50 23.03 -10.42
N ALA A 168 -20.45 22.76 -11.72
CA ALA A 168 -19.23 22.30 -12.38
C ALA A 168 -18.12 23.37 -12.32
N MET A 169 -18.48 24.64 -12.56
CA MET A 169 -17.52 25.76 -12.45
C MET A 169 -17.03 25.94 -11.01
N LEU A 170 -17.92 25.88 -10.02
CA LEU A 170 -17.56 26.01 -8.61
C LEU A 170 -16.61 24.90 -8.17
N HIS A 171 -16.89 23.66 -8.54
CA HIS A 171 -16.00 22.52 -8.27
C HIS A 171 -14.59 22.78 -8.79
N GLN A 172 -14.45 23.20 -10.05
CA GLN A 172 -13.14 23.53 -10.64
C GLN A 172 -12.46 24.71 -9.94
N ALA A 173 -13.22 25.74 -9.58
CA ALA A 173 -12.71 26.91 -8.87
C ALA A 173 -12.16 26.57 -7.48
N VAL A 174 -12.84 25.69 -6.73
CA VAL A 174 -12.37 25.21 -5.42
C VAL A 174 -11.10 24.39 -5.55
N LEU A 175 -11.03 23.48 -6.51
CA LEU A 175 -9.82 22.69 -6.78
C LEU A 175 -8.64 23.61 -7.13
N ARG A 176 -8.87 24.58 -8.01
CA ARG A 176 -7.83 25.55 -8.40
C ARG A 176 -7.35 26.39 -7.23
N LEU A 177 -8.28 26.89 -6.41
CA LEU A 177 -7.95 27.64 -5.20
C LEU A 177 -7.06 26.81 -4.26
N ALA A 178 -7.39 25.53 -4.04
CA ALA A 178 -6.58 24.65 -3.21
C ALA A 178 -5.15 24.47 -3.76
N LEU A 179 -5.00 24.28 -5.07
CA LEU A 179 -3.68 24.18 -5.71
C LEU A 179 -2.88 25.48 -5.57
N ASP A 180 -3.48 26.63 -5.89
CA ASP A 180 -2.83 27.93 -5.78
C ASP A 180 -2.33 28.18 -4.34
N ARG A 181 -3.14 27.85 -3.34
CA ARG A 181 -2.76 27.95 -1.91
C ARG A 181 -1.56 27.08 -1.54
N MET A 182 -1.41 25.90 -2.15
CA MET A 182 -0.27 25.03 -1.89
C MET A 182 0.98 25.49 -2.64
N ILE A 183 0.83 25.99 -3.86
CA ILE A 183 1.91 26.60 -4.63
C ILE A 183 2.45 27.85 -3.91
N GLU A 184 1.58 28.71 -3.38
CA GLU A 184 1.97 29.85 -2.53
C GLU A 184 2.79 29.42 -1.29
N LYS A 185 2.59 28.19 -0.80
CA LYS A 185 3.35 27.60 0.32
C LYS A 185 4.64 26.89 -0.13
N GLY A 186 5.00 26.98 -1.41
CA GLY A 186 6.22 26.41 -1.97
C GLY A 186 6.13 24.93 -2.33
N PHE A 187 4.92 24.40 -2.58
CA PHE A 187 4.75 23.06 -3.14
C PHE A 187 4.83 23.10 -4.66
N GLU A 188 5.58 22.18 -5.25
CA GLU A 188 5.67 22.00 -6.69
C GLU A 188 4.43 21.25 -7.20
N LEU A 189 3.75 21.81 -8.19
CA LEU A 189 2.57 21.20 -8.80
C LEU A 189 2.98 20.10 -9.78
N LEU A 190 2.52 18.88 -9.53
CA LEU A 190 2.69 17.74 -10.43
C LEU A 190 1.33 17.29 -11.00
N THR A 191 1.33 16.91 -12.28
CA THR A 191 0.24 16.16 -12.90
C THR A 191 0.71 14.73 -13.10
N LEU A 192 -0.04 13.76 -12.56
CA LEU A 192 0.42 12.38 -12.44
C LEU A 192 -0.57 11.39 -13.07
N PRO A 193 -0.11 10.20 -13.49
CA PRO A 193 -0.98 9.12 -13.95
C PRO A 193 -1.96 8.68 -12.85
N VAL A 194 -3.20 8.36 -13.24
CA VAL A 194 -4.20 7.74 -12.35
C VAL A 194 -4.24 6.22 -12.46
N LEU A 195 -3.60 5.66 -13.48
CA LEU A 195 -3.33 4.23 -13.62
C LEU A 195 -1.89 3.97 -13.22
N VAL A 196 -1.70 3.07 -12.26
CA VAL A 196 -0.38 2.72 -11.72
C VAL A 196 -0.18 1.21 -11.71
N ASN A 197 1.09 0.80 -11.69
CA ASN A 197 1.44 -0.60 -11.47
C ASN A 197 1.26 -1.01 -10.00
N GLU A 198 1.25 -2.32 -9.74
CA GLU A 198 1.10 -2.84 -8.36
C GLU A 198 2.22 -2.38 -7.43
N LYS A 199 3.45 -2.23 -7.94
CA LYS A 199 4.60 -1.78 -7.13
C LYS A 199 4.36 -0.40 -6.49
N ALA A 200 3.69 0.52 -7.19
CA ALA A 200 3.32 1.82 -6.62
C ALA A 200 2.29 1.67 -5.47
N MET A 201 1.31 0.77 -5.64
CA MET A 201 0.29 0.48 -4.62
C MET A 201 0.88 -0.22 -3.40
N GLU A 202 1.81 -1.16 -3.58
CA GLU A 202 2.54 -1.82 -2.50
C GLU A 202 3.49 -0.86 -1.79
N GLY A 203 4.24 -0.06 -2.54
CA GLY A 203 5.21 0.90 -2.00
C GLY A 203 4.58 1.97 -1.10
N THR A 204 3.30 2.27 -1.32
CA THR A 204 2.51 3.20 -0.53
C THR A 204 1.60 2.53 0.50
N GLY A 205 1.65 1.21 0.63
CA GLY A 205 0.91 0.44 1.64
C GLY A 205 -0.57 0.23 1.34
N PHE A 206 -1.07 0.64 0.17
CA PHE A 206 -2.44 0.34 -0.24
C PHE A 206 -2.62 -1.15 -0.53
N PHE A 207 -1.60 -1.81 -1.09
CA PHE A 207 -1.59 -3.27 -1.27
C PHE A 207 -0.66 -3.94 -0.25
N PRO A 208 -1.03 -5.14 0.25
CA PRO A 208 -2.16 -5.98 -0.18
C PRO A 208 -3.49 -5.69 0.54
N ILE A 209 -3.49 -4.96 1.66
CA ILE A 209 -4.64 -4.85 2.57
C ILE A 209 -5.85 -4.16 1.93
N GLY A 210 -5.64 -3.02 1.27
CA GLY A 210 -6.68 -2.23 0.63
C GLY A 210 -7.00 -2.66 -0.80
N ARG A 211 -6.60 -3.86 -1.23
CA ARG A 211 -6.77 -4.29 -2.63
C ARG A 211 -8.24 -4.36 -3.05
N ASP A 212 -9.12 -4.79 -2.15
CA ASP A 212 -10.55 -4.88 -2.43
C ASP A 212 -11.22 -3.51 -2.59
N GLU A 213 -10.60 -2.43 -2.08
CA GLU A 213 -11.07 -1.05 -2.24
C GLU A 213 -10.65 -0.42 -3.57
N ALA A 214 -9.73 -1.04 -4.31
CA ALA A 214 -9.20 -0.50 -5.56
C ALA A 214 -9.91 -1.07 -6.79
N TYR A 215 -10.09 -0.24 -7.82
CA TYR A 215 -10.47 -0.72 -9.15
C TYR A 215 -9.24 -1.27 -9.88
N LEU A 216 -9.33 -2.51 -10.36
CA LEU A 216 -8.25 -3.21 -11.06
C LEU A 216 -8.51 -3.28 -12.57
N CYS A 217 -7.49 -2.95 -13.35
CA CYS A 217 -7.42 -3.18 -14.79
C CYS A 217 -6.68 -4.50 -15.04
N GLU A 218 -7.39 -5.62 -14.87
CA GLU A 218 -6.79 -6.97 -14.83
C GLU A 218 -6.00 -7.33 -16.09
N ARG A 219 -6.45 -6.89 -17.28
CA ARG A 219 -5.78 -7.16 -18.55
C ARG A 219 -4.37 -6.56 -18.63
N ASP A 220 -4.16 -5.45 -17.92
CA ASP A 220 -2.93 -4.66 -17.96
C ASP A 220 -2.10 -4.82 -16.68
N GLY A 221 -2.64 -5.51 -15.66
CA GLY A 221 -1.99 -5.64 -14.35
C GLY A 221 -1.81 -4.30 -13.63
N GLN A 222 -2.77 -3.38 -13.81
CA GLN A 222 -2.75 -2.02 -13.26
C GLN A 222 -3.93 -1.77 -12.32
N ALA A 223 -3.82 -0.72 -11.51
CA ALA A 223 -4.89 -0.25 -10.65
C ALA A 223 -5.17 1.24 -10.87
N LEU A 224 -6.43 1.64 -10.74
CA LEU A 224 -6.80 3.05 -10.61
C LEU A 224 -6.55 3.52 -9.17
N VAL A 225 -5.98 4.71 -9.02
CA VAL A 225 -5.58 5.24 -7.71
C VAL A 225 -6.76 5.83 -6.94
N GLY A 226 -6.85 5.53 -5.64
CA GLY A 226 -7.83 6.12 -4.72
C GLY A 226 -7.43 7.48 -4.13
N THR A 227 -6.24 7.96 -4.48
CA THR A 227 -5.63 9.24 -4.05
C THR A 227 -4.41 9.56 -4.91
N ALA A 228 -4.09 10.84 -5.09
CA ALA A 228 -2.85 11.29 -5.73
C ALA A 228 -1.58 10.89 -4.95
N GLU A 229 -1.71 10.54 -3.66
CA GLU A 229 -0.62 10.09 -2.80
C GLU A 229 0.16 8.90 -3.39
N VAL A 230 -0.55 7.96 -4.04
CA VAL A 230 0.07 6.77 -4.62
C VAL A 230 1.14 7.14 -5.66
N PRO A 231 0.80 7.84 -6.77
CA PRO A 231 1.79 8.22 -7.76
C PRO A 231 2.73 9.33 -7.26
N LEU A 232 2.30 10.20 -6.34
CA LEU A 232 3.17 11.24 -5.76
C LEU A 232 4.33 10.62 -4.97
N THR A 233 4.04 9.66 -4.10
CA THR A 233 5.05 9.03 -3.25
C THR A 233 5.92 8.07 -4.05
N ALA A 234 5.33 7.39 -5.03
CA ALA A 234 6.07 6.51 -5.95
C ALA A 234 6.94 7.26 -6.97
N TYR A 235 6.81 8.60 -7.08
CA TYR A 235 7.52 9.41 -8.07
C TYR A 235 9.05 9.24 -8.00
N HIS A 236 9.60 9.09 -6.80
CA HIS A 236 11.03 8.83 -6.56
C HIS A 236 11.32 7.34 -6.26
N GLY A 237 10.46 6.44 -6.73
CA GLY A 237 10.64 5.01 -6.54
C GLY A 237 11.97 4.54 -7.13
N ASP A 238 12.73 3.75 -6.37
CA ASP A 238 14.06 3.25 -6.75
C ASP A 238 15.16 4.32 -6.95
N GLU A 239 14.95 5.55 -6.47
CA GLU A 239 15.94 6.64 -6.55
C GLU A 239 16.73 6.83 -5.24
N ILE A 240 17.95 7.36 -5.34
CA ILE A 240 18.73 7.87 -4.21
C ILE A 240 18.69 9.39 -4.26
N LEU A 241 18.05 10.00 -3.27
CA LEU A 241 17.95 11.45 -3.17
C LEU A 241 19.13 12.05 -2.41
N GLU A 242 19.65 13.17 -2.89
CA GLU A 242 20.62 13.97 -2.14
C GLU A 242 19.92 14.73 -1.01
N THR A 243 20.50 14.71 0.19
CA THR A 243 19.93 15.37 1.37
C THR A 243 19.74 16.88 1.17
N ALA A 244 20.59 17.52 0.38
CA ALA A 244 20.48 18.95 0.05
C ALA A 244 19.18 19.29 -0.71
N ASN A 245 18.54 18.32 -1.35
CA ASN A 245 17.29 18.50 -2.08
C ASN A 245 16.03 18.25 -1.23
N LEU A 246 16.19 18.01 0.08
CA LEU A 246 15.09 17.77 1.02
C LEU A 246 14.77 19.03 1.86
N PRO A 247 13.50 19.25 2.23
CA PRO A 247 12.32 18.43 1.91
C PRO A 247 11.81 18.67 0.48
N LYS A 248 11.44 17.59 -0.22
CA LYS A 248 10.61 17.68 -1.42
C LYS A 248 9.17 17.95 -1.02
N LYS A 249 8.52 18.92 -1.67
CA LYS A 249 7.14 19.32 -1.39
C LYS A 249 6.36 19.32 -2.69
N TYR A 250 5.39 18.42 -2.79
CA TYR A 250 4.59 18.23 -4.00
C TYR A 250 3.10 18.38 -3.72
N VAL A 251 2.39 19.00 -4.66
CA VAL A 251 0.93 19.04 -4.68
C VAL A 251 0.45 18.49 -6.02
N ALA A 252 -0.62 17.71 -6.01
CA ALA A 252 -1.24 17.21 -7.23
C ALA A 252 -2.76 17.18 -7.07
N MET A 253 -3.45 17.22 -8.21
CA MET A 253 -4.89 17.01 -8.32
C MET A 253 -5.11 15.77 -9.18
N SER A 254 -5.93 14.82 -8.70
CA SER A 254 -6.32 13.64 -9.46
C SER A 254 -7.78 13.29 -9.24
N THR A 255 -8.40 12.71 -10.26
CA THR A 255 -9.62 11.92 -10.06
C THR A 255 -9.26 10.70 -9.22
N CYS A 256 -10.03 10.43 -8.18
CA CYS A 256 -9.78 9.35 -7.21
C CYS A 256 -10.86 8.28 -7.34
N PHE A 257 -10.44 7.02 -7.41
CA PHE A 257 -11.32 5.88 -7.66
C PHE A 257 -11.30 4.93 -6.46
N ARG A 258 -12.45 4.70 -5.85
CA ARG A 258 -12.62 3.79 -4.71
C ARG A 258 -13.85 2.93 -4.94
N ARG A 259 -13.73 1.63 -4.72
CA ARG A 259 -14.86 0.69 -4.80
C ARG A 259 -15.80 0.87 -3.63
N GLU A 260 -15.28 1.38 -2.52
CA GLU A 260 -16.00 1.58 -1.26
C GLU A 260 -16.70 0.29 -0.81
N ALA A 261 -15.96 -0.82 -0.88
CA ALA A 261 -16.48 -2.13 -0.50
C ALA A 261 -16.83 -2.13 1.00
N GLY A 262 -17.87 -2.87 1.38
CA GLY A 262 -18.30 -2.95 2.79
C GLY A 262 -18.99 -1.70 3.37
N SER A 263 -19.11 -0.60 2.63
CA SER A 263 -19.77 0.64 3.10
C SER A 263 -21.29 0.68 2.82
N ALA A 264 -21.94 -0.48 2.68
CA ALA A 264 -23.36 -0.58 2.39
C ALA A 264 -24.19 0.13 3.48
N GLY A 265 -25.00 1.12 3.09
CA GLY A 265 -25.90 1.86 3.99
C GLY A 265 -25.27 3.04 4.73
N LYS A 266 -23.96 3.29 4.61
CA LYS A 266 -23.31 4.50 5.15
C LYS A 266 -23.19 5.57 4.06
N ASP A 267 -23.49 6.83 4.41
CA ASP A 267 -23.34 8.03 3.57
C ASP A 267 -23.98 7.92 2.16
N THR A 268 -25.10 7.21 2.05
CA THR A 268 -25.71 6.90 0.74
C THR A 268 -26.35 8.10 0.03
N HIS A 269 -26.50 9.23 0.73
CA HIS A 269 -27.14 10.43 0.21
C HIS A 269 -26.12 11.51 -0.10
N GLY A 270 -26.10 11.94 -1.36
CA GLY A 270 -25.32 13.09 -1.78
C GLY A 270 -23.95 12.78 -2.37
N LEU A 271 -22.94 13.56 -1.97
CA LEU A 271 -21.64 13.65 -2.64
C LEU A 271 -20.47 13.26 -1.72
N TYR A 272 -20.76 12.80 -0.51
CA TYR A 272 -19.72 12.49 0.48
C TYR A 272 -19.02 11.16 0.20
N ARG A 273 -19.69 10.21 -0.46
CA ARG A 273 -19.19 8.86 -0.69
C ARG A 273 -19.75 8.22 -1.96
#